data_AF-A0A9N9IGL0-F1
#
_entry.id   AF-A0A9N9IGL0-F1
#
_cell.length_a   1.000
_cell.length_b   1.000
_cell.length_c   1.000
_cell.angle_alpha   90.00
_cell.angle_beta   90.00
_cell.angle_gamma   90.00
#
_symmetry.space_group_name_H-M   'P 1'
#
loop_
_entity.id
_entity.type
_entity.pdbx_description
1 polymer ?
#
loop_
_entity_poly.entity_id
_entity_poly.type
_entity_poly.pdbx_seq_one_letter_code
_entity_poly.pdbx_strand_id
1 'polypeptide(L)'
;TDVVRKWQPTDPYSPNGYVVAFETLAKRDKNVAINNKVIKKFRPFSLLQREISFKIYTTKKTNVKYCNDDGVTLLSELVMKLPENENLEDVIIVFTLVFGGVEIIATA
;
A
#
# COMPACT_ATOMS: atom_id res chain seq x y z
N THR A 1 1.55 -2.91 -1.22
CA THR A 1 0.45 -2.66 -0.27
C THR A 1 -0.83 -3.17 -0.89
N ASP A 2 -1.91 -3.25 -0.14
CA ASP A 2 -3.25 -3.43 -0.68
C ASP A 2 -3.88 -2.12 -1.15
N VAL A 3 -4.75 -2.20 -2.15
CA VAL A 3 -5.64 -1.11 -2.59
C VAL A 3 -7.01 -1.66 -2.92
N VAL A 4 -8.07 -0.98 -2.48
CA VAL A 4 -9.44 -1.31 -2.87
C VAL A 4 -9.77 -0.54 -4.15
N ARG A 5 -10.24 -1.26 -5.18
CA ARG A 5 -10.71 -0.66 -6.44
C ARG A 5 -11.98 -1.34 -6.92
N LYS A 6 -12.70 -0.69 -7.84
CA LYS A 6 -13.86 -1.29 -8.52
C LYS A 6 -13.43 -2.56 -9.25
N TRP A 7 -14.30 -3.57 -9.19
CA TRP A 7 -14.18 -4.83 -9.90
C TRP A 7 -14.18 -4.59 -11.41
N GLN A 8 -13.42 -5.40 -12.13
CA GLN A 8 -13.30 -5.44 -13.59
C GLN A 8 -13.56 -6.86 -14.09
N PRO A 9 -13.98 -7.06 -15.36
CA PRO A 9 -14.28 -8.39 -15.90
C PRO A 9 -13.16 -9.43 -15.82
N THR A 10 -11.91 -8.99 -15.70
CA THR A 10 -10.73 -9.85 -15.56
C THR A 10 -10.42 -10.22 -14.10
N ASP A 11 -11.19 -9.69 -13.14
CA ASP A 11 -11.02 -9.96 -11.73
C ASP A 11 -11.85 -11.17 -11.25
N PRO A 12 -11.42 -11.86 -10.19
CA PRO A 12 -12.25 -12.83 -9.49
C PRO A 12 -13.61 -12.24 -9.09
N TYR A 13 -14.63 -13.09 -9.00
CA TYR A 13 -15.96 -12.69 -8.59
C TYR A 13 -15.92 -11.95 -7.24
N SER A 14 -16.58 -10.79 -7.19
CA SER A 14 -16.72 -10.00 -5.98
C SER A 14 -18.18 -9.57 -5.77
N PRO A 15 -18.85 -10.06 -4.71
CA PRO A 15 -20.25 -9.73 -4.43
C PRO A 15 -20.52 -8.24 -4.23
N ASN A 16 -19.53 -7.51 -3.71
CA ASN A 16 -19.68 -6.08 -3.41
C ASN A 16 -19.25 -5.17 -4.57
N GLY A 17 -18.76 -5.73 -5.69
CA GLY A 17 -18.29 -4.97 -6.83
C GLY A 17 -16.91 -4.31 -6.65
N TYR A 18 -16.14 -4.71 -5.63
CA TYR A 18 -14.80 -4.20 -5.35
C TYR A 18 -13.80 -5.33 -5.11
N VAL A 19 -12.53 -5.09 -5.42
CA VAL A 19 -11.45 -6.05 -5.19
C VAL A 19 -10.30 -5.41 -4.42
N VAL A 20 -9.61 -6.22 -3.63
CA VAL A 20 -8.38 -5.85 -2.93
C VAL A 20 -7.20 -6.29 -3.79
N ALA A 21 -6.60 -5.34 -4.51
CA ALA A 21 -5.50 -5.58 -5.43
C ALA A 21 -4.15 -5.37 -4.75
N PHE A 22 -3.12 -6.07 -5.26
CA PHE A 22 -1.74 -5.85 -4.87
C PHE A 22 -1.19 -4.60 -5.57
N GLU A 23 -0.96 -3.54 -4.81
CA GLU A 23 -0.33 -2.31 -5.27
C GLU A 23 1.19 -2.38 -5.07
N THR A 24 1.93 -2.32 -6.18
CA THR A 24 3.39 -2.38 -6.16
C THR A 24 3.97 -1.04 -5.69
N LEU A 25 4.63 -1.05 -4.52
CA LEU A 25 5.37 0.11 -4.01
C LEU A 25 6.80 0.17 -4.56
N ALA A 26 7.49 -0.97 -4.54
CA ALA A 26 8.86 -1.10 -5.05
C ALA A 26 9.03 -2.46 -5.74
N LYS A 27 9.97 -2.53 -6.69
CA LYS A 27 10.34 -3.76 -7.40
C LYS A 27 11.78 -4.13 -7.05
N ARG A 28 12.04 -5.43 -6.89
CA ARG A 28 13.41 -5.96 -6.81
C ARG A 28 14.19 -5.56 -8.07
N ASP A 29 15.50 -5.41 -7.93
CA ASP A 29 16.45 -5.09 -9.01
C ASP A 29 16.25 -3.70 -9.64
N LYS A 30 15.25 -2.95 -9.18
CA LYS A 30 15.16 -1.52 -9.43
C LYS A 30 16.07 -0.82 -8.43
N ASN A 31 17.12 -0.16 -8.93
CA ASN A 31 17.98 0.65 -8.09
C ASN A 31 17.14 1.77 -7.44
N VAL A 32 17.09 1.76 -6.11
CA VAL A 32 16.49 2.83 -5.32
C VAL A 32 17.65 3.50 -4.61
N ALA A 33 18.04 4.70 -5.10
CA ALA A 33 19.08 5.48 -4.45
C ALA A 33 18.76 5.72 -2.97
N ILE A 34 19.79 5.90 -2.15
CA ILE A 34 19.65 6.28 -0.74
C ILE A 34 18.83 7.57 -0.69
N ASN A 35 17.83 7.62 0.21
CA ASN A 35 16.83 8.69 0.33
C ASN A 35 15.78 8.80 -0.78
N ASN A 36 15.73 7.87 -1.75
CA ASN A 36 14.61 7.83 -2.67
C ASN A 36 13.33 7.45 -1.94
N LYS A 37 12.30 8.26 -2.18
CA LYS A 37 10.98 8.11 -1.59
C LYS A 37 10.03 7.53 -2.63
N VAL A 38 9.40 6.41 -2.31
CA VAL A 38 8.19 5.99 -3.01
C VAL A 38 7.02 6.69 -2.34
N ILE A 39 6.38 7.60 -3.06
CA ILE A 39 5.21 8.34 -2.57
C ILE A 39 3.97 7.81 -3.29
N LYS A 40 2.95 7.45 -2.52
CA LYS A 40 1.64 7.07 -3.02
C LYS A 40 0.56 7.85 -2.28
N LYS A 41 -0.44 8.30 -3.03
CA LYS A 41 -1.60 9.01 -2.49
C LYS A 41 -2.79 8.06 -2.46
N PHE A 42 -3.44 7.99 -1.31
CA PHE A 42 -4.62 7.18 -1.08
C PHE A 42 -5.77 8.08 -0.62
N ARG A 43 -6.99 7.57 -0.76
CA ARG A 43 -8.20 8.15 -0.21
C ARG A 43 -8.91 7.10 0.63
N PRO A 44 -9.65 7.49 1.67
CA PRO A 44 -10.56 6.58 2.36
C PRO A 44 -11.49 5.90 1.35
N PHE A 45 -11.78 4.62 1.58
CA PHE A 45 -12.70 3.88 0.71
C PHE A 45 -14.15 4.33 0.91
N SER A 46 -14.49 4.71 2.15
CA SER A 46 -15.81 5.16 2.54
C SER A 46 -15.72 6.44 3.36
N LEU A 47 -16.73 7.31 3.21
CA LEU A 47 -16.90 8.51 4.04
C LEU A 47 -17.23 8.19 5.50
N LEU A 48 -17.61 6.95 5.79
CA LEU A 48 -17.89 6.48 7.16
C LEU A 48 -16.68 5.79 7.80
N GLN A 49 -15.56 5.66 7.08
CA GLN A 49 -14.38 4.97 7.56
C GLN A 49 -13.73 5.76 8.71
N ARG A 50 -13.42 5.08 9.83
CA ARG A 50 -12.78 5.70 11.01
C ARG A 50 -11.30 5.37 11.13
N GLU A 51 -10.85 4.30 10.48
CA GLU A 51 -9.48 3.83 10.53
C GLU A 51 -9.08 3.34 9.14
N ILE A 52 -7.81 3.49 8.79
CA ILE A 52 -7.23 2.91 7.58
C ILE A 52 -6.07 2.01 7.97
N SER A 53 -6.01 0.85 7.34
CA SER A 53 -4.92 -0.11 7.45
C SER A 53 -4.16 -0.16 6.13
N PHE A 54 -2.84 -0.03 6.18
CA PHE A 54 -1.95 -0.31 5.07
C PHE A 54 -1.24 -1.63 5.35
N LYS A 55 -1.62 -2.69 4.63
CA LYS A 55 -0.94 -3.98 4.75
C LYS A 55 0.24 -4.02 3.78
N ILE A 56 1.43 -4.17 4.34
CA ILE A 56 2.69 -4.24 3.59
C ILE A 56 2.99 -5.69 3.29
N TYR A 57 3.00 -6.02 2.01
CA TYR A 57 3.26 -7.36 1.50
C TYR A 57 4.58 -7.43 0.75
N THR A 58 5.17 -8.62 0.70
CA THR A 58 6.27 -8.94 -0.20
C THR A 58 6.00 -10.21 -0.98
N THR A 59 6.71 -10.34 -2.10
CA THR A 59 6.64 -11.52 -2.96
C THR A 59 7.92 -11.63 -3.78
N LYS A 60 8.26 -12.86 -4.18
CA LYS A 60 9.32 -13.12 -5.16
C LYS A 60 8.78 -13.17 -6.60
N LYS A 61 7.46 -13.20 -6.79
CA LYS A 61 6.82 -13.25 -8.11
C LYS A 61 6.81 -11.88 -8.77
N THR A 62 6.98 -11.84 -10.08
CA THR A 62 7.05 -10.58 -10.85
C THR A 62 5.69 -10.03 -11.28
N ASN A 63 4.66 -10.88 -11.35
CA ASN A 63 3.34 -10.57 -11.92
C ASN A 63 2.19 -10.89 -10.94
N VAL A 64 2.30 -10.43 -9.69
CA VAL A 64 1.24 -10.56 -8.69
C VAL A 64 0.12 -9.56 -8.97
N LYS A 65 -1.15 -9.99 -8.83
CA LYS A 65 -2.33 -9.16 -9.02
C LYS A 65 -3.08 -8.91 -7.71
N TYR A 66 -3.12 -9.90 -6.81
CA TYR A 66 -3.88 -9.84 -5.56
C TYR A 66 -3.03 -10.15 -4.34
N CYS A 67 -3.43 -9.62 -3.18
CA CYS A 67 -2.71 -9.81 -1.92
C CYS A 67 -2.79 -11.24 -1.38
N ASN A 68 -3.76 -12.02 -1.83
CA ASN A 68 -3.94 -13.43 -1.51
C ASN A 68 -3.42 -14.38 -2.60
N ASP A 69 -2.75 -13.85 -3.63
CA ASP A 69 -2.08 -14.70 -4.62
C ASP A 69 -1.00 -15.55 -3.93
N ASP A 70 -0.81 -16.77 -4.42
CA ASP A 70 0.24 -17.66 -3.91
C ASP A 70 1.63 -16.99 -3.94
N GLY A 71 2.43 -17.20 -2.90
CA GLY A 71 3.76 -16.58 -2.76
C GLY A 71 3.76 -15.08 -2.42
N VAL A 72 2.61 -14.50 -2.06
CA VAL A 72 2.51 -13.19 -1.40
C VAL A 72 2.50 -13.40 0.10
N THR A 73 3.30 -12.61 0.83
CA THR A 73 3.45 -12.73 2.27
C THR A 73 3.25 -11.36 2.92
N LEU A 74 2.37 -11.30 3.91
CA LEU A 74 2.22 -10.12 4.76
C LEU A 74 3.48 -9.94 5.60
N LEU A 75 4.09 -8.76 5.54
CA LEU A 75 5.22 -8.40 6.39
C LEU A 75 4.81 -7.56 7.60
N SER A 76 3.88 -6.62 7.39
CA SER A 76 3.48 -5.67 8.42
C SER A 76 2.12 -5.07 8.09
N GLU A 77 1.47 -4.50 9.10
CA GLU A 77 0.24 -3.74 8.98
C GLU A 77 0.41 -2.42 9.74
N LEU A 78 0.22 -1.31 9.03
CA LEU A 78 0.22 0.03 9.61
C LEU A 78 -1.24 0.48 9.73
N VAL A 79 -1.72 0.68 10.95
CA VAL A 79 -3.08 1.17 11.21
C VAL A 79 -3.00 2.61 11.68
N MET A 80 -3.87 3.47 11.16
CA MET A 80 -4.04 4.84 11.63
C MET A 80 -5.51 5.21 11.72
N LYS A 81 -5.85 6.03 12.72
CA LYS A 81 -7.18 6.62 12.86
C LYS A 81 -7.32 7.80 11.92
N LEU A 82 -8.48 7.93 11.30
CA LEU A 82 -8.86 9.09 10.51
C LEU A 82 -9.45 10.17 11.43
N PRO A 83 -9.28 11.47 11.10
CA PRO A 83 -9.87 12.55 11.88
C PRO A 83 -11.39 12.38 12.01
N GLU A 84 -11.91 12.61 13.21
CA GLU A 84 -13.35 12.63 13.43
C GLU A 84 -13.94 13.96 12.94
N ASN A 85 -15.10 13.89 12.29
CA ASN A 85 -15.90 15.05 11.82
C ASN A 85 -15.32 15.85 10.64
N GLU A 86 -14.32 15.31 9.93
CA GLU A 86 -13.88 15.90 8.67
C GLU A 86 -14.64 15.33 7.46
N ASN A 87 -14.82 16.17 6.43
CA ASN A 87 -15.29 15.69 5.14
C ASN A 87 -14.20 14.83 4.49
N LEU A 88 -14.38 13.51 4.55
CA LEU A 88 -13.42 12.56 3.98
C LEU A 88 -13.31 12.63 2.44
N GLU A 89 -14.19 13.37 1.74
CA GLU A 89 -14.10 13.57 0.29
C GLU A 89 -12.79 14.25 -0.13
N ASP A 90 -12.30 15.20 0.68
CA ASP A 90 -11.09 15.97 0.40
C ASP A 90 -9.83 15.37 1.07
N VAL A 91 -9.99 14.32 1.87
CA VAL A 91 -8.89 13.70 2.60
C VAL A 91 -7.98 12.92 1.66
N ILE A 92 -6.71 13.32 1.62
CA ILE A 92 -5.64 12.62 0.90
C ILE A 92 -4.62 12.11 1.90
N ILE A 93 -4.42 10.80 1.88
CA ILE A 93 -3.44 10.13 2.75
C ILE A 93 -2.18 9.92 1.92
N VAL A 94 -1.07 10.52 2.37
CA VAL A 94 0.22 10.42 1.68
C VAL A 94 1.06 9.34 2.35
N PHE A 95 1.13 8.17 1.72
CA PHE A 95 2.01 7.10 2.14
C PHE A 95 3.39 7.30 1.52
N THR A 96 4.42 7.35 2.35
CA THR A 96 5.81 7.51 1.93
C THR A 96 6.65 6.35 2.44
N LEU A 97 7.23 5.58 1.51
CA LEU A 97 8.20 4.54 1.80
C LEU A 97 9.60 5.04 1.44
N VAL A 98 10.51 5.04 2.42
CA VAL A 98 11.89 5.51 2.27
C VAL A 98 12.83 4.32 2.42
N PHE A 99 13.78 4.20 1.48
CA PHE A 99 14.84 3.19 1.54
C PHE A 99 16.14 3.85 2.00
N GLY A 100 16.79 3.30 3.04
CA GLY A 100 18.11 3.75 3.50
C GLY A 100 18.10 4.80 4.64
N GLY A 101 17.37 4.55 5.73
CA GLY A 101 17.32 5.47 6.88
C GLY A 101 18.46 5.34 7.91
N VAL A 102 19.31 4.31 7.82
CA VAL A 102 20.41 4.10 8.78
C VAL A 102 21.69 3.76 8.02
N GLU A 103 22.43 4.80 7.62
CA GLU A 103 23.88 4.69 7.47
C GLU A 103 24.49 4.95 8.85
N ILE A 104 25.05 3.92 9.50
CA ILE A 104 26.00 4.17 10.60
C ILE A 104 27.31 4.54 9.92
N ILE A 105 27.60 5.84 9.85
CA ILE A 105 28.90 6.34 9.40
C ILE A 105 29.77 6.50 10.63
N ALA A 106 30.81 5.67 10.73
CA ALA A 106 31.90 5.84 11.70
C ALA A 106 33.16 6.28 10.92
N THR A 107 33.65 7.48 11.20
CA THR A 107 34.90 8.02 10.66
C THR A 107 35.91 8.14 11.81
N ALA A 108 37.16 7.73 11.57
CA ALA A 108 38.29 7.89 12.48
C ALA A 108 39.22 9.02 12.00
#